data_AF-A0A076GZH7-F1
#
_entry.id   AF-A0A076GZH7-F1
#
_cell.length_a   1.000
_cell.length_b   1.000
_cell.length_c   1.000
_cell.angle_alpha   90.00
_cell.angle_beta   90.00
_cell.angle_gamma   90.00
#
_symmetry.space_group_name_H-M   'P 1'
#
loop_
_entity.id
_entity.type
_entity.pdbx_description
1 polymer ?
#
loop_
_entity_poly.entity_id
_entity_poly.type
_entity_poly.pdbx_seq_one_letter_code
_entity_poly.pdbx_strand_id
1 'polypeptide(L)'
;MPFLLAMDLPIGSQVPFMSNPQLPLDPIELAVPTEVDDGNVESFDPVKRAVLLADTLPRLWCGTYRPFDGNPEVDVKLTLTSLTPMGQMVNLRGSMDLGDVATPVQGNLHAKSDQLDLIPLASPLIAGAEPGGVFLGLQAFSPSAWESPRLINTNDPGGGIGGRLALSSECAQPPLQPLW
;
A
#
# COMPACT_ATOMS: atom_id res chain seq x y z
N MET A 1 -26.92 32.66 19.55
CA MET A 1 -26.12 31.43 19.70
C MET A 1 -26.85 30.55 20.71
N PRO A 2 -27.51 29.45 20.32
CA PRO A 2 -28.08 28.54 21.30
C PRO A 2 -27.05 27.47 21.68
N PHE A 3 -26.89 27.29 22.98
CA PHE A 3 -26.11 26.23 23.62
C PHE A 3 -26.76 24.87 23.36
N LEU A 4 -25.99 23.89 22.90
CA LEU A 4 -26.38 22.49 22.96
C LEU A 4 -25.96 21.94 24.32
N LEU A 5 -26.93 21.79 25.23
CA LEU A 5 -26.76 21.02 26.45
C LEU A 5 -26.73 19.53 26.06
N ALA A 6 -25.56 18.90 26.20
CA ALA A 6 -25.45 17.44 26.14
C ALA A 6 -26.14 16.86 27.38
N MET A 7 -27.32 16.27 27.20
CA MET A 7 -27.96 15.46 28.24
C MET A 7 -27.41 14.03 28.14
N ASP A 8 -26.66 13.62 29.15
CA ASP A 8 -26.20 12.24 29.34
C ASP A 8 -27.43 11.39 29.75
N LEU A 9 -27.90 10.53 28.85
CA LEU A 9 -29.04 9.65 29.12
C LEU A 9 -28.50 8.27 29.56
N PRO A 10 -28.94 7.75 30.73
CA PRO A 10 -28.47 6.46 31.21
C PRO A 10 -28.92 5.32 30.28
N ILE A 11 -28.02 4.36 30.07
CA ILE A 11 -28.26 3.15 29.28
C ILE A 11 -29.45 2.40 29.87
N GLY A 12 -30.54 2.30 29.08
CA GLY A 12 -31.77 1.59 29.44
C GLY A 12 -33.04 2.45 29.51
N SER A 13 -33.00 3.75 29.21
CA SER A 13 -34.23 4.57 29.19
C SER A 13 -35.12 4.20 27.99
N GLN A 14 -36.35 3.77 28.25
CA GLN A 14 -37.35 3.51 27.22
C GLN A 14 -37.98 4.84 26.77
N VAL A 15 -37.76 5.24 25.52
CA VAL A 15 -38.45 6.37 24.90
C VAL A 15 -39.83 5.92 24.41
N PRO A 16 -40.94 6.54 24.85
CA PRO A 16 -42.26 6.21 24.32
C PRO A 16 -42.35 6.68 22.87
N PHE A 17 -42.46 5.75 21.93
CA PHE A 17 -42.83 6.03 20.55
C PHE A 17 -44.28 6.50 20.53
N MET A 18 -44.51 7.81 20.58
CA MET A 18 -45.81 8.37 20.23
C MET A 18 -45.97 8.26 18.71
N SER A 19 -46.95 7.47 18.27
CA SER A 19 -47.32 7.32 16.86
C SER A 19 -47.74 8.68 16.29
N ASN A 20 -46.89 9.26 15.46
CA ASN A 20 -47.20 10.49 14.71
C ASN A 20 -48.38 10.19 13.76
N PRO A 21 -49.40 11.07 13.65
CA PRO A 21 -50.51 10.86 12.72
C PRO A 21 -50.00 10.84 11.28
N GLN A 22 -50.56 9.92 10.51
CA GLN A 22 -50.23 9.54 9.14
C GLN A 22 -49.91 10.76 8.25
N LEU A 23 -48.64 10.85 7.82
CA LEU A 23 -48.30 11.54 6.58
C LEU A 23 -49.00 10.79 5.43
N PRO A 24 -49.54 11.49 4.41
CA PRO A 24 -50.10 10.80 3.25
C PRO A 24 -49.01 9.93 2.64
N LEU A 25 -49.26 8.62 2.59
CA LEU A 25 -48.40 7.67 1.92
C LEU A 25 -48.55 7.92 0.42
N ASP A 26 -47.68 8.77 -0.15
CA ASP A 26 -47.41 8.68 -1.58
C ASP A 26 -46.96 7.24 -1.84
N PRO A 27 -47.57 6.52 -2.81
CA PRO A 27 -47.13 5.18 -3.12
C PRO A 27 -45.65 5.26 -3.48
N ILE A 28 -44.82 4.58 -2.69
CA ILE A 28 -43.43 4.32 -3.05
C ILE A 28 -43.52 3.53 -4.35
N GLU A 29 -43.35 4.20 -5.49
CA GLU A 29 -43.04 3.52 -6.72
C GLU A 29 -41.74 2.77 -6.43
N LEU A 30 -41.85 1.46 -6.21
CA LEU A 30 -40.71 0.56 -6.23
C LEU A 30 -40.04 0.79 -7.58
N ALA A 31 -38.95 1.55 -7.58
CA ALA A 31 -38.08 1.66 -8.73
C ALA A 31 -37.74 0.22 -9.14
N VAL A 32 -38.27 -0.19 -10.29
CA VAL A 32 -37.93 -1.46 -10.93
C VAL A 32 -36.40 -1.53 -10.90
N PRO A 33 -35.79 -2.59 -10.33
CA PRO A 33 -34.35 -2.71 -10.35
C PRO A 33 -33.90 -2.56 -11.80
N THR A 34 -33.07 -1.55 -12.07
CA THR A 34 -32.46 -1.37 -13.38
C THR A 34 -31.92 -2.72 -13.81
N GLU A 35 -32.41 -3.25 -14.93
CA GLU A 35 -31.90 -4.49 -15.50
C GLU A 35 -30.38 -4.36 -15.56
N VAL A 36 -29.70 -5.19 -14.77
CA VAL A 36 -28.25 -5.28 -14.85
C VAL A 36 -28.00 -5.86 -16.22
N ASP A 37 -27.45 -5.04 -17.11
CA ASP A 37 -27.03 -5.48 -18.43
C ASP A 37 -26.16 -6.73 -18.21
N ASP A 38 -26.65 -7.90 -18.65
CA ASP A 38 -25.93 -9.18 -18.70
C ASP A 38 -24.74 -9.11 -19.70
N GLY A 39 -24.31 -7.89 -20.03
CA GLY A 39 -23.14 -7.55 -20.80
C GLY A 39 -21.89 -8.11 -20.13
N ASN A 40 -21.50 -9.29 -20.59
CA ASN A 40 -20.17 -9.89 -20.53
C ASN A 40 -19.34 -9.40 -19.34
N VAL A 41 -19.57 -9.99 -18.17
CA VAL A 41 -18.66 -9.83 -17.03
C VAL A 41 -17.27 -10.24 -17.51
N GLU A 42 -16.39 -9.25 -17.75
CA GLU A 42 -15.02 -9.55 -18.14
C GLU A 42 -14.42 -10.46 -17.07
N SER A 43 -14.18 -11.72 -17.44
CA SER A 43 -13.61 -12.71 -16.55
C SER A 43 -12.15 -12.33 -16.34
N PHE A 44 -11.91 -11.54 -15.30
CA PHE A 44 -10.57 -11.17 -14.89
C PHE A 44 -9.88 -12.39 -14.28
N ASP A 45 -8.88 -12.90 -14.99
CA ASP A 45 -8.02 -13.99 -14.52
C ASP A 45 -6.75 -13.40 -13.87
N PRO A 46 -6.71 -13.27 -12.52
CA PRO A 46 -5.57 -12.68 -11.83
C PRO A 46 -4.28 -13.50 -11.98
N VAL A 47 -4.40 -14.81 -12.22
CA VAL A 47 -3.22 -15.69 -12.35
C VAL A 47 -2.55 -15.47 -13.70
N LYS A 48 -3.34 -15.41 -14.79
CA LYS A 48 -2.80 -15.05 -16.11
C LYS A 48 -2.19 -13.65 -16.12
N ARG A 49 -2.82 -12.69 -15.42
CA ARG A 49 -2.25 -11.35 -15.28
C ARG A 49 -0.93 -11.34 -14.51
N ALA A 50 -0.78 -12.14 -13.46
CA ALA A 50 0.50 -12.25 -12.75
C ALA A 50 1.64 -12.74 -13.66
N VAL A 51 1.36 -13.73 -14.52
CA VAL A 51 2.32 -14.20 -15.53
C VAL A 51 2.69 -13.07 -16.50
N LEU A 52 1.69 -12.37 -17.05
CA LEU A 52 1.92 -11.24 -17.95
C LEU A 52 2.74 -10.13 -17.28
N LEU A 53 2.45 -9.81 -16.02
CA LEU A 53 3.18 -8.80 -15.24
C LEU A 53 4.64 -9.22 -15.05
N ALA A 54 4.92 -10.50 -14.76
CA ALA A 54 6.30 -10.96 -14.60
C ALA A 54 7.15 -10.76 -15.87
N ASP A 55 6.53 -10.81 -17.05
CA ASP A 55 7.18 -10.62 -18.34
C ASP A 55 7.30 -9.14 -18.74
N THR A 56 6.26 -8.35 -18.48
CA THR A 56 6.11 -6.98 -19.01
C THR A 56 6.51 -5.87 -18.05
N LEU A 57 6.61 -6.17 -16.75
CA LEU A 57 6.85 -5.13 -15.75
C LEU A 57 8.26 -4.52 -15.90
N PRO A 58 8.39 -3.18 -15.88
CA PRO A 58 9.67 -2.50 -16.04
C PRO A 58 10.70 -2.95 -15.02
N ARG A 59 11.95 -3.17 -15.46
CA ARG A 59 13.03 -3.60 -14.56
C ARG A 59 13.66 -2.44 -13.80
N LEU A 60 13.45 -1.21 -14.26
CA LEU A 60 14.04 -0.02 -13.68
C LEU A 60 12.94 0.98 -13.34
N TRP A 61 12.98 1.50 -12.12
CA TRP A 61 12.05 2.49 -11.60
C TRP A 61 12.86 3.59 -10.90
N CYS A 62 12.44 4.83 -11.07
CA CYS A 62 13.06 5.99 -10.44
C CYS A 62 11.99 6.84 -9.76
N GLY A 63 12.42 7.59 -8.74
CA GLY A 63 11.57 8.56 -8.09
C GLY A 63 12.22 9.07 -6.83
N THR A 64 11.43 9.29 -5.79
CA THR A 64 11.91 9.94 -4.58
C THR A 64 11.31 9.36 -3.32
N TYR A 65 12.03 9.51 -2.22
CA TYR A 65 11.58 9.17 -0.88
C TYR A 65 11.65 10.40 0.02
N ARG A 66 10.50 10.75 0.62
CA ARG A 66 10.38 11.86 1.54
C ARG A 66 10.07 11.36 2.96
N PRO A 67 11.03 11.38 3.88
CA PRO A 67 10.80 11.06 5.30
C PRO A 67 9.74 11.96 5.94
N PHE A 68 9.04 11.46 6.95
CA PHE A 68 8.07 12.25 7.73
C PHE A 68 8.70 13.01 8.92
N ASP A 69 9.96 12.74 9.23
CA ASP A 69 10.72 13.32 10.34
C ASP A 69 11.37 14.68 10.00
N GLY A 70 11.12 15.21 8.81
CA GLY A 70 11.64 16.50 8.35
C GLY A 70 13.03 16.44 7.69
N ASN A 71 13.62 15.24 7.55
CA ASN A 71 14.82 15.05 6.75
C ASN A 71 14.59 15.36 5.25
N PRO A 72 15.64 15.72 4.50
CA PRO A 72 15.51 16.03 3.09
C PRO A 72 14.99 14.85 2.28
N GLU A 73 14.27 15.16 1.20
CA GLU A 73 13.88 14.18 0.19
C GLU A 73 15.12 13.65 -0.54
N VAL A 74 15.12 12.35 -0.81
CA VAL A 74 16.23 11.67 -1.49
C VAL A 74 15.75 11.03 -2.79
N ASP A 75 16.65 10.96 -3.77
CA ASP A 75 16.41 10.23 -5.00
C ASP A 75 16.42 8.73 -4.74
N VAL A 76 15.53 8.01 -5.42
CA VAL A 76 15.37 6.57 -5.32
C VAL A 76 15.47 5.92 -6.68
N LYS A 77 16.27 4.85 -6.77
CA LYS A 77 16.37 4.01 -7.95
C LYS A 77 16.16 2.55 -7.57
N LEU A 78 15.11 1.94 -8.10
CA LEU A 78 14.80 0.52 -7.90
C LEU A 78 15.13 -0.25 -9.17
N THR A 79 15.97 -1.27 -9.03
CA THR A 79 16.35 -2.20 -10.11
C THR A 79 15.88 -3.60 -9.75
N LEU A 80 14.90 -4.11 -10.49
CA LEU A 80 14.34 -5.44 -10.32
C LEU A 80 15.13 -6.47 -11.15
N THR A 81 15.66 -7.49 -10.48
CA THR A 81 16.48 -8.55 -11.10
C THR A 81 15.72 -9.86 -11.29
N SER A 82 14.71 -10.14 -10.46
CA SER A 82 13.89 -11.35 -10.56
C SER A 82 12.41 -11.03 -10.35
N LEU A 83 11.57 -11.55 -11.24
CA LEU A 83 10.12 -11.50 -11.17
C LEU A 83 9.59 -12.90 -11.37
N THR A 84 8.96 -13.46 -10.35
CA THR A 84 8.45 -14.84 -10.38
C THR A 84 6.94 -14.83 -10.10
N PRO A 85 6.09 -15.24 -11.06
CA PRO A 85 4.66 -15.33 -10.81
C PRO A 85 4.37 -16.46 -9.80
N MET A 86 3.54 -16.16 -8.80
CA MET A 86 3.11 -17.06 -7.74
C MET A 86 1.62 -16.86 -7.46
N GLY A 87 0.78 -17.65 -8.12
CA GLY A 87 -0.67 -17.50 -8.03
C GLY A 87 -1.12 -16.15 -8.58
N GLN A 88 -1.73 -15.31 -7.73
CA GLN A 88 -2.22 -13.97 -8.09
C GLN A 88 -1.19 -12.86 -7.79
N MET A 89 0.04 -13.22 -7.45
CA MET A 89 1.12 -12.30 -7.09
C MET A 89 2.33 -12.50 -7.98
N VAL A 90 3.19 -11.50 -8.06
CA VAL A 90 4.52 -11.60 -8.64
C VAL A 90 5.53 -11.33 -7.51
N ASN A 91 6.34 -12.33 -7.19
CA ASN A 91 7.46 -12.17 -6.26
C ASN A 91 8.58 -11.37 -6.93
N LEU A 92 9.10 -10.38 -6.24
CA LEU A 92 10.09 -9.42 -6.74
C LEU A 92 11.39 -9.53 -5.94
N ARG A 93 12.51 -9.54 -6.64
CA ARG A 93 13.86 -9.34 -6.05
C ARG A 93 14.59 -8.26 -6.82
N GLY A 94 15.43 -7.51 -6.14
CA GLY A 94 16.22 -6.47 -6.76
C GLY A 94 17.13 -5.72 -5.79
N SER A 95 17.56 -4.55 -6.21
CA SER A 95 18.25 -3.57 -5.38
C SER A 95 17.55 -2.23 -5.46
N MET A 96 17.60 -1.47 -4.37
CA MET A 96 17.11 -0.11 -4.30
C MET A 96 18.23 0.80 -3.79
N ASP A 97 18.51 1.85 -4.54
CA ASP A 97 19.39 2.94 -4.11
C ASP A 97 18.49 4.03 -3.50
N LEU A 98 18.77 4.40 -2.25
CA LEU A 98 18.11 5.44 -1.46
C LEU A 98 19.15 6.54 -1.18
N GLY A 99 19.28 7.52 -2.08
CA GLY A 99 20.44 8.40 -2.10
C GLY A 99 21.74 7.60 -2.27
N ASP A 100 22.68 7.74 -1.35
CA ASP A 100 23.97 7.02 -1.36
C ASP A 100 23.89 5.60 -0.73
N VAL A 101 22.74 5.20 -0.20
CA VAL A 101 22.55 3.90 0.47
C VAL A 101 21.90 2.89 -0.47
N ALA A 102 22.65 1.85 -0.85
CA ALA A 102 22.11 0.72 -1.61
C ALA A 102 21.62 -0.40 -0.68
N THR A 103 20.41 -0.92 -0.94
CA THR A 103 19.81 -2.01 -0.17
C THR A 103 19.23 -3.09 -1.09
N PRO A 104 19.50 -4.38 -0.84
CA PRO A 104 18.77 -5.44 -1.52
C PRO A 104 17.31 -5.38 -1.10
N VAL A 105 16.39 -5.61 -2.03
CA VAL A 105 14.96 -5.59 -1.77
C VAL A 105 14.30 -6.92 -2.14
N GLN A 106 13.30 -7.29 -1.37
CA GLN A 106 12.35 -8.36 -1.70
C GLN A 106 10.93 -7.83 -1.59
N GLY A 107 10.00 -8.36 -2.36
CA GLY A 107 8.64 -7.87 -2.33
C GLY A 107 7.67 -8.68 -3.17
N ASN A 108 6.43 -8.21 -3.24
CA ASN A 108 5.40 -8.80 -4.08
C ASN A 108 4.56 -7.70 -4.75
N LEU A 109 4.10 -7.97 -5.97
CA LEU A 109 3.07 -7.20 -6.65
C LEU A 109 1.80 -8.04 -6.77
N HIS A 110 0.67 -7.53 -6.28
CA HIS A 110 -0.60 -8.22 -6.36
C HIS A 110 -1.32 -7.92 -7.70
N ALA A 111 -1.56 -8.92 -8.52
CA ALA A 111 -2.02 -8.75 -9.91
C ALA A 111 -3.43 -8.17 -10.03
N LYS A 112 -4.28 -8.28 -9.00
CA LYS A 112 -5.64 -7.70 -9.02
C LYS A 112 -5.67 -6.24 -8.60
N SER A 113 -4.84 -5.84 -7.64
CA SER A 113 -4.90 -4.52 -7.01
C SER A 113 -3.77 -3.60 -7.45
N ASP A 114 -2.77 -4.13 -8.17
CA ASP A 114 -1.51 -3.46 -8.49
C ASP A 114 -0.78 -2.92 -7.24
N GLN A 115 -1.07 -3.49 -6.08
CA GLN A 115 -0.39 -3.15 -4.83
C GLN A 115 1.02 -3.75 -4.83
N LEU A 116 2.01 -2.87 -4.71
CA LEU A 116 3.42 -3.20 -4.60
C LEU A 116 3.87 -3.11 -3.13
N ASP A 117 4.29 -4.23 -2.57
CA ASP A 117 4.92 -4.29 -1.26
C ASP A 117 6.42 -4.59 -1.43
N LEU A 118 7.28 -3.71 -0.95
CA LEU A 118 8.74 -3.85 -1.01
C LEU A 118 9.35 -3.76 0.38
N ILE A 119 10.33 -4.62 0.62
CA ILE A 119 11.00 -4.80 1.89
C ILE A 119 12.51 -4.64 1.66
N PRO A 120 13.12 -3.54 2.13
CA PRO A 120 14.58 -3.37 2.11
C PRO A 120 15.25 -4.27 3.15
N LEU A 121 16.38 -4.86 2.80
CA LEU A 121 17.03 -5.90 3.60
C LEU A 121 18.37 -5.48 4.22
N ALA A 122 18.95 -4.35 3.80
CA ALA A 122 20.13 -3.79 4.45
C ALA A 122 19.79 -3.16 5.80
N SER A 123 20.76 -3.20 6.72
CA SER A 123 20.76 -2.44 7.97
C SER A 123 22.20 -1.95 8.19
N PRO A 124 22.45 -0.64 8.36
CA PRO A 124 21.48 0.46 8.50
C PRO A 124 20.88 0.96 7.16
N LEU A 125 19.80 1.73 7.24
CA LEU A 125 19.17 2.48 6.13
C LEU A 125 19.18 3.99 6.41
N ILE A 126 18.66 4.79 5.48
CA ILE A 126 18.45 6.24 5.66
C ILE A 126 17.37 6.54 6.71
N ALA A 127 17.31 7.80 7.16
CA ALA A 127 16.28 8.26 8.08
C ALA A 127 14.86 8.03 7.53
N GLY A 128 13.95 7.61 8.40
CA GLY A 128 12.58 7.22 8.06
C GLY A 128 12.42 5.84 7.42
N ALA A 129 13.48 5.22 6.89
CA ALA A 129 13.42 3.89 6.29
C ALA A 129 13.85 2.81 7.27
N GLU A 130 13.08 1.72 7.36
CA GLU A 130 13.35 0.61 8.29
C GLU A 130 13.58 -0.70 7.54
N PRO A 131 14.54 -1.53 8.01
CA PRO A 131 14.80 -2.83 7.42
C PRO A 131 13.64 -3.80 7.62
N GLY A 132 13.56 -4.78 6.74
CA GLY A 132 12.54 -5.81 6.63
C GLY A 132 12.45 -6.85 7.73
N GLY A 133 12.59 -6.47 8.99
CA GLY A 133 12.52 -7.38 10.12
C GLY A 133 13.55 -8.50 10.09
N VAL A 134 13.42 -9.39 11.06
CA VAL A 134 14.28 -10.56 11.22
C VAL A 134 13.40 -11.80 11.30
N PHE A 135 13.80 -12.85 10.60
CA PHE A 135 13.14 -14.15 10.74
C PHE A 135 13.74 -14.87 11.95
N LEU A 136 12.89 -15.28 12.89
CA LEU A 136 13.28 -16.01 14.08
C LEU A 136 12.98 -17.50 13.90
N GLY A 137 14.03 -18.32 14.06
CA GLY A 137 14.00 -19.78 14.07
C GLY A 137 13.92 -20.43 12.68
N LEU A 138 14.73 -21.47 12.50
CA LEU A 138 14.75 -22.35 11.33
C LEU A 138 14.43 -23.76 11.81
N GLN A 139 13.15 -24.08 12.04
CA GLN A 139 12.75 -25.47 12.25
C GLN A 139 12.50 -26.11 10.89
N ALA A 140 13.37 -27.04 10.50
CA ALA A 140 13.25 -27.81 9.26
C ALA A 140 13.06 -26.95 7.99
N PHE A 141 13.84 -25.86 7.87
CA PHE A 141 13.88 -24.94 6.71
C PHE A 141 12.68 -24.01 6.51
N SER A 142 11.73 -23.97 7.45
CA SER A 142 10.63 -22.99 7.41
C SER A 142 10.85 -21.89 8.46
N PRO A 143 10.72 -20.60 8.09
CA PRO A 143 10.72 -19.50 9.05
C PRO A 143 9.61 -19.71 10.09
N SER A 144 9.96 -19.81 11.37
CA SER A 144 8.95 -20.03 12.42
C SER A 144 8.24 -18.75 12.86
N ALA A 145 8.90 -17.59 12.77
CA ALA A 145 8.31 -16.29 13.04
C ALA A 145 9.03 -15.17 12.26
N TRP A 146 8.31 -14.08 11.99
CA TRP A 146 8.87 -12.84 11.47
C TRP A 146 8.66 -11.75 12.52
N GLU A 147 9.75 -11.13 12.94
CA GLU A 147 9.75 -9.96 13.81
C GLU A 147 10.06 -8.73 12.96
N SER A 148 9.04 -7.94 12.62
CA SER A 148 9.25 -6.64 12.00
C SER A 148 9.74 -5.65 13.05
N PRO A 149 10.58 -4.64 12.69
CA PRO A 149 10.77 -3.50 13.55
C PRO A 149 9.38 -2.92 13.83
N ARG A 150 9.11 -2.57 15.08
CA ARG A 150 7.85 -1.88 15.38
C ARG A 150 7.93 -0.53 14.71
N LEU A 151 6.81 -0.02 14.17
CA LEU A 151 6.63 1.37 13.74
C LEU A 151 6.67 2.33 14.95
N ILE A 152 7.67 2.17 15.81
CA ILE A 152 7.89 2.93 17.03
C ILE A 152 9.38 3.28 17.02
N ASN A 153 9.66 4.54 16.73
CA ASN A 153 10.99 5.10 16.84
C ASN A 153 11.29 5.17 18.33
N THR A 154 12.11 4.24 18.79
CA THR A 154 12.52 4.17 20.19
C THR A 154 13.37 5.37 20.59
N ASN A 155 13.94 6.10 19.63
CA ASN A 155 14.67 7.34 19.86
C ASN A 155 13.75 8.58 19.92
N ASP A 156 12.57 8.53 19.29
CA ASP A 156 11.56 9.60 19.36
C ASP A 156 10.13 9.02 19.34
N PRO A 157 9.55 8.74 20.51
CA PRO A 157 8.20 8.17 20.65
C PRO A 157 7.06 9.06 20.12
N GLY A 158 7.34 10.30 19.69
CA GLY A 158 6.37 11.22 19.09
C GLY A 158 6.68 11.64 17.65
N GLY A 159 7.82 11.20 17.10
CA GLY A 159 8.25 11.52 15.74
C GLY A 159 7.49 10.72 14.67
N GLY A 160 7.25 11.33 13.51
CA GLY A 160 6.70 10.62 12.36
C GLY A 160 7.70 9.58 11.84
N ILE A 161 7.29 8.31 11.81
CA ILE A 161 8.10 7.19 11.30
C ILE A 161 7.66 6.87 9.89
N GLY A 162 8.60 6.53 9.04
CA GLY A 162 8.34 6.27 7.63
C GLY A 162 8.52 7.51 6.77
N GLY A 163 7.94 7.42 5.58
CA GLY A 163 8.00 8.46 4.57
C GLY A 163 7.13 8.09 3.38
N ARG A 164 7.05 8.99 2.42
CA ARG A 164 6.36 8.75 1.16
C ARG A 164 7.38 8.33 0.10
N LEU A 165 7.23 7.12 -0.40
CA LEU A 165 7.93 6.63 -1.59
C LEU A 165 7.05 6.90 -2.83
N ALA A 166 7.62 7.57 -3.83
CA ALA A 166 7.01 7.74 -5.13
C ALA A 166 7.96 7.16 -6.18
N LEU A 167 7.49 6.20 -6.98
CA LEU A 167 8.28 5.57 -8.04
C LEU A 167 7.51 5.62 -9.36
N SER A 168 8.26 5.77 -10.45
CA SER A 168 7.79 5.68 -11.83
C SER A 168 8.74 4.80 -12.63
N SER A 169 8.23 4.09 -13.62
CA SER A 169 9.05 3.37 -14.59
C SER A 169 9.76 4.30 -15.58
N GLU A 170 9.39 5.57 -15.62
CA GLU A 170 10.00 6.60 -16.46
C GLU A 170 11.14 7.27 -15.68
N CYS A 171 12.32 6.66 -15.74
CA CYS A 171 13.54 7.31 -15.27
C CYS A 171 13.91 8.45 -16.21
N ALA A 172 14.02 9.67 -15.68
CA ALA A 172 14.53 10.81 -16.44
C ALA A 172 15.93 10.46 -17.00
N GLN A 173 16.04 10.38 -18.33
CA GLN A 173 17.35 10.25 -18.96
C GLN A 173 18.08 11.59 -18.82
N PRO A 174 19.38 11.60 -18.43
CA PRO A 174 20.17 12.82 -18.56
C PRO A 174 20.08 13.29 -20.02
N PRO A 175 20.02 14.61 -20.28
CA PRO A 175 19.97 15.11 -21.64
C PRO A 175 21.18 14.53 -22.39
N LEU A 176 20.91 13.76 -23.45
CA LEU A 176 21.93 13.31 -24.38
C LEU A 176 22.57 14.57 -24.94
N GLN A 177 23.71 14.99 -24.38
CA GLN A 177 24.53 16.02 -25.00
C GLN A 177 25.14 15.38 -26.24
N PRO A 178 24.73 15.79 -27.44
CA PRO A 178 25.32 15.26 -28.65
C PRO A 178 26.79 15.72 -28.69
N LEU A 179 27.70 14.77 -28.85
CA LEU A 179 29.12 15.06 -29.08
C LEU A 179 29.28 15.61 -30.50
N TRP A 180 29.18 16.92 -30.65
CA TRP A 180 29.68 17.66 -31.83
C TRP A 180 30.36 18.94 -31.38
#